data_AF-A0A7C5DIN1-F1
#
_entry.id   AF-A0A7C5DIN1-F1
#
_cell.length_a   1.000
_cell.length_b   1.000
_cell.length_c   1.000
_cell.angle_alpha   90.00
_cell.angle_beta   90.00
_cell.angle_gamma   90.00
#
_symmetry.space_group_name_H-M   'P 1'
#
loop_
_entity.id
_entity.type
_entity.pdbx_description
1 polymer ?
#
loop_
_entity_poly.entity_id
_entity_poly.type
_entity_poly.pdbx_seq_one_letter_code
_entity_poly.pdbx_strand_id
1 'polypeptide(L)' 'MAKMTVDPFYCKGCGICIPACPKKIIRLSEKFNEKGYHYAECFDQEACIACKLCYVSCPDVAITVEK' A
#
# COMPACT_ATOMS: atom_id res chain seq x y z
N MET A 1 5.35 -6.59 -14.89
CA MET A 1 5.66 -5.19 -14.52
C MET A 1 5.48 -5.08 -13.03
N ALA A 2 6.36 -4.34 -12.35
CA ALA A 2 6.27 -4.15 -10.92
C ALA A 2 4.90 -3.57 -10.53
N LYS A 3 4.24 -4.19 -9.56
CA LYS A 3 2.89 -3.79 -9.11
C LYS A 3 2.75 -3.99 -7.62
N MET A 4 2.19 -2.99 -6.95
CA MET A 4 1.78 -3.06 -5.54
C MET A 4 0.25 -3.01 -5.46
N THR A 5 -0.37 -4.04 -4.90
CA THR A 5 -1.82 -4.11 -4.69
C THR A 5 -2.12 -4.09 -3.20
N VAL A 6 -3.19 -3.41 -2.78
CA VAL A 6 -3.66 -3.39 -1.39
C VAL A 6 -5.03 -4.05 -1.33
N ASP A 7 -5.20 -4.99 -0.40
CA ASP A 7 -6.50 -5.54 -0.06
C ASP A 7 -7.21 -4.60 0.92
N PRO A 8 -8.30 -3.92 0.50
CA PRO A 8 -9.01 -2.98 1.36
C PRO A 8 -9.74 -3.67 2.52
N PHE A 9 -10.00 -4.97 2.49
CA PHE A 9 -10.62 -5.68 3.61
C PHE A 9 -9.68 -5.76 4.82
N TYR A 10 -8.39 -6.02 4.58
CA TYR A 10 -7.37 -6.12 5.62
C TYR A 10 -6.76 -4.78 6.00
N CYS A 11 -6.63 -3.85 5.06
CA CYS A 11 -5.98 -2.56 5.31
C CYS A 11 -6.80 -1.69 6.29
N LYS A 12 -6.16 -1.27 7.39
CA LYS A 12 -6.74 -0.38 8.42
C LYS A 12 -6.31 1.09 8.29
N GLY A 13 -5.61 1.46 7.21
CA GLY A 13 -5.20 2.85 6.98
C GLY A 13 -4.14 3.40 7.94
N CYS A 14 -3.33 2.56 8.59
CA CYS A 14 -2.34 2.99 9.58
C CYS A 14 -1.18 3.85 9.02
N GLY A 15 -1.00 3.87 7.70
CA GLY A 15 0.00 4.70 7.03
C GLY A 15 1.46 4.25 7.15
N ILE A 16 1.78 3.16 7.86
CA ILE A 16 3.17 2.70 8.08
C ILE A 16 3.91 2.40 6.76
N CYS A 17 3.20 1.93 5.74
CA CYS A 17 3.78 1.65 4.43
C CYS A 17 4.25 2.93 3.69
N ILE A 18 3.69 4.11 4.01
CA ILE A 18 4.00 5.39 3.35
C ILE A 18 5.47 5.78 3.53
N PRO A 19 5.99 5.96 4.76
CA PRO A 19 7.41 6.26 4.95
C PRO A 19 8.32 5.09 4.58
N ALA A 20 7.82 3.85 4.60
CA ALA A 20 8.58 2.68 4.21
C ALA A 20 8.88 2.62 2.70
N CYS A 21 8.09 3.32 1.87
CA CYS A 21 8.31 3.35 0.43
C CYS A 21 9.43 4.33 0.05
N PRO A 22 10.59 3.86 -0.45
CA PRO A 22 11.70 4.76 -0.81
C PRO A 22 11.37 5.65 -2.02
N LYS A 23 10.40 5.24 -2.84
CA LYS A 23 9.91 6.00 -3.99
C LYS A 23 8.83 7.02 -3.63
N LYS A 24 8.30 6.98 -2.39
CA LYS A 24 7.24 7.88 -1.89
C LYS A 24 5.98 7.89 -2.76
N ILE A 25 5.58 6.70 -3.25
CA ILE A 25 4.46 6.49 -4.18
C ILE A 25 3.22 5.88 -3.52
N ILE A 26 3.13 5.94 -2.19
CA ILE A 26 2.01 5.40 -1.42
C ILE A 26 1.33 6.54 -0.66
N ARG A 27 0.01 6.56 -0.66
CA ARG A 27 -0.82 7.48 0.14
C ARG A 27 -2.00 6.73 0.75
N LEU A 28 -2.74 7.36 1.65
CA LEU A 28 -4.06 6.88 2.01
C LEU A 28 -5.06 7.33 0.94
N SER A 29 -5.94 6.43 0.53
CA SER A 29 -6.97 6.67 -0.48
C SER A 29 -7.99 7.69 0.04
N GLU A 30 -8.54 8.51 -0.85
CA GLU A 30 -9.67 9.40 -0.52
C GLU A 30 -10.97 8.61 -0.27
N LYS A 31 -11.02 7.33 -0.69
CA LYS A 31 -12.17 6.44 -0.49
C LYS A 31 -12.08 5.70 0.84
N PHE A 32 -13.25 5.35 1.37
CA PHE A 32 -13.38 4.43 2.50
C PHE A 32 -13.57 2.99 2.01
N ASN A 33 -13.00 2.03 2.74
CA ASN A 33 -13.41 0.63 2.65
C ASN A 33 -14.70 0.36 3.46
N GLU A 34 -15.22 -0.86 3.42
CA GLU A 34 -16.44 -1.27 4.16
C GLU A 34 -16.35 -1.06 5.68
N LYS A 35 -15.13 -0.93 6.22
CA LYS A 35 -14.85 -0.75 7.64
C LYS A 35 -14.62 0.72 8.03
N GLY A 36 -14.75 1.65 7.07
CA GLY A 36 -14.59 3.08 7.31
C GLY A 36 -13.15 3.58 7.37
N TYR A 37 -12.18 2.82 6.84
CA TYR A 37 -10.78 3.26 6.76
C TYR A 37 -10.43 3.84 5.39
N HIS A 38 -9.67 4.93 5.39
CA HIS A 38 -8.88 5.35 4.23
C HIS A 38 -7.72 4.36 4.04
N TYR A 39 -7.91 3.35 3.20
CA TYR A 39 -6.91 2.30 2.96
C TYR A 39 -5.71 2.84 2.17
N ALA A 40 -4.56 2.18 2.26
CA ALA A 40 -3.39 2.59 1.49
C ALA A 40 -3.56 2.29 -0.01
N GLU A 41 -3.05 3.16 -0.86
CA GLU A 41 -2.99 2.94 -2.31
C GLU A 41 -1.64 3.38 -2.87
N CYS A 42 -1.16 2.68 -3.91
CA CYS A 42 -0.01 3.10 -4.70
C CYS A 42 -0.51 3.96 -5.86
N PHE A 43 -0.24 5.27 -5.81
CA PHE A 43 -0.76 6.23 -6.78
C PHE A 43 0.06 6.31 -8.07
N ASP A 44 1.26 5.72 -8.08
CA ASP A 44 2.15 5.66 -9.24
C ASP A 44 2.78 4.26 -9.34
N GLN A 45 2.11 3.36 -10.07
CA GLN A 45 2.58 1.98 -10.26
C GLN A 45 3.82 1.91 -11.16
N GLU A 46 3.99 2.86 -12.09
CA GLU A 46 5.13 2.86 -13.02
C GLU A 46 6.45 3.13 -12.30
N ALA A 47 6.42 3.94 -11.24
CA ALA A 47 7.58 4.19 -10.40
C ALA A 47 7.86 3.07 -9.38
N CYS A 48 7.01 2.04 -9.27
CA CYS A 48 7.22 0.94 -8.35
C CYS A 48 8.43 0.09 -8.77
N ILE A 49 9.36 -0.14 -7.84
CA ILE A 49 10.57 -0.97 -8.08
C ILE A 49 10.47 -2.38 -7.47
N ALA A 50 9.28 -2.78 -7.00
CA ALA A 50 9.02 -4.06 -6.35
C ALA A 50 9.99 -4.44 -5.20
N CYS A 51 10.43 -3.44 -4.41
CA CYS A 51 11.38 -3.66 -3.30
C CYS A 51 10.80 -4.38 -2.07
N LYS A 52 9.46 -4.54 -2.01
CA LYS A 52 8.72 -5.23 -0.92
C LYS A 52 8.81 -4.59 0.48
N LEU A 53 9.38 -3.39 0.63
CA LEU A 53 9.41 -2.72 1.95
C LEU A 53 8.02 -2.42 2.51
N CYS A 54 7.06 -2.01 1.67
CA CYS A 54 5.67 -1.82 2.07
C CYS A 54 4.98 -3.13 2.47
N TYR A 55 5.33 -4.24 1.83
CA TYR A 55 4.84 -5.57 2.17
C TYR A 55 5.32 -5.99 3.57
N VAL A 56 6.63 -5.88 3.82
CA VAL A 56 7.24 -6.29 5.10
C VAL A 56 6.80 -5.38 6.25
N SER A 57 6.56 -4.10 6.00
CA SER A 57 6.16 -3.15 7.05
C SER A 57 4.66 -3.17 7.37
N CYS A 58 3.84 -3.87 6.59
CA CYS A 58 2.40 -3.93 6.81
C CYS A 58 2.07 -4.87 7.99
N PRO A 59 1.54 -4.36 9.11
CA PRO A 59 1.22 -5.22 10.26
C PRO A 59 0.00 -6.12 10.01
N ASP A 60 -0.85 -5.76 9.05
CA ASP A 60 -2.10 -6.47 8.74
C ASP A 60 -1.97 -7.38 7.49
N VAL A 61 -0.76 -7.51 6.91
CA VAL A 61 -0.49 -8.33 5.71
C VAL A 61 -1.44 -7.99 4.53
N ALA A 62 -1.82 -6.71 4.43
CA ALA A 62 -2.82 -6.24 3.46
C ALA A 62 -2.23 -5.88 2.08
N ILE A 63 -0.93 -6.06 1.86
CA ILE A 63 -0.23 -5.58 0.67
C ILE A 63 0.34 -6.78 -0.07
N THR A 64 0.26 -6.78 -1.40
CA THR A 64 0.90 -7.75 -2.29
C THR A 64 1.81 -7.01 -3.27
N VAL A 65 3.00 -7.56 -3.56
CA VAL A 65 3.95 -6.97 -4.51
C VAL A 65 4.39 -8.01 -5.55
N GLU A 66 4.16 -7.71 -6.82
CA GLU A 66 4.45 -8.55 -7.99
C GLU A 66 5.49 -7.85 -8.89
N LYS A 67 6.21 -8.58 -9.75
CA LYS A 67 7.22 -8.05 -10.68
C LYS A 67 7.00 -8.54 -12.11
#